data_AF-X1REL8-F1
#
_entry.id   AF-X1REL8-F1
#
_cell.length_a   1.000
_cell.length_b   1.000
_cell.length_c   1.000
_cell.angle_alpha   90.00
_cell.angle_beta   90.00
_cell.angle_gamma   90.00
#
_symmetry.space_group_name_H-M   'P 1'
#
loop_
_entity.id
_entity.type
_entity.pdbx_description
1 polymer ?
#
loop_
_entity_poly.entity_id
_entity_poly.type
_entity_poly.pdbx_seq_one_letter_code
_entity_poly.pdbx_strand_id
1 'polypeptide(L)'
;APTACNIQPFQFIVIHTKGKEAELRRIYSASWFVQAPIIIAACGIPSESWRRRDGKNYCDVDVTIAMDHLILAATELGLGTCWIGAFNPDAAREVLGLPNDVEPIAFTPLGYPADQSGYKNRKSLNEIVRYEHW
;
A
#
# COMPACT_ATOMS: atom_id res chain seq x y z
N ALA A 1 -1.71 6.21 12.11
CA ALA A 1 -3.04 6.19 11.47
C ALA A 1 -4.05 5.65 12.48
N PRO A 2 -5.34 6.03 12.42
CA PRO A 2 -6.38 5.34 13.18
C PRO A 2 -6.50 3.89 12.72
N THR A 3 -6.94 3.02 13.63
CA THR A 3 -7.10 1.58 13.39
C THR A 3 -8.24 1.05 14.24
N ALA A 4 -9.03 0.11 13.70
CA ALA A 4 -10.15 -0.48 14.42
C ALA A 4 -9.70 -1.05 15.79
N CYS A 5 -10.31 -0.54 16.86
CA CYS A 5 -10.01 -0.92 18.24
C CYS A 5 -8.51 -0.87 18.63
N ASN A 6 -7.68 -0.08 17.93
CA ASN A 6 -6.23 -0.01 18.12
C ASN A 6 -5.48 -1.35 17.91
N ILE A 7 -6.08 -2.31 17.18
CA ILE A 7 -5.53 -3.66 17.00
C ILE A 7 -4.22 -3.67 16.22
N GLN A 8 -4.11 -2.81 15.19
CA GLN A 8 -2.95 -2.72 14.30
C GLN A 8 -2.60 -4.06 13.64
N PRO A 9 -3.56 -4.71 12.95
CA PRO A 9 -3.37 -6.04 12.36
C PRO A 9 -2.60 -5.96 11.03
N PHE A 10 -1.48 -5.24 11.01
CA PHE A 10 -0.70 -4.98 9.81
C PHE A 10 0.78 -4.79 10.09
N GLN A 11 1.59 -5.05 9.07
CA GLN A 11 3.04 -4.86 9.09
C GLN A 11 3.50 -4.24 7.79
N PHE A 12 4.57 -3.44 7.86
CA PHE A 12 5.26 -2.91 6.69
C PHE A 12 6.60 -3.60 6.52
N ILE A 13 6.86 -4.12 5.32
CA ILE A 13 8.17 -4.69 4.97
C ILE A 13 8.93 -3.64 4.18
N VAL A 14 10.03 -3.15 4.75
CA VAL A 14 10.95 -2.21 4.08
C VAL A 14 11.99 -3.02 3.31
N ILE A 15 12.03 -2.85 1.99
CA ILE A 15 12.86 -3.65 1.09
C ILE A 15 13.85 -2.71 0.40
N HIS A 16 15.14 -2.94 0.61
CA HIS A 16 16.17 -2.33 -0.21
C HIS A 16 16.12 -2.91 -1.62
N THR A 17 15.98 -2.04 -2.63
CA THR A 17 15.82 -2.46 -4.02
C THR A 17 17.11 -3.03 -4.61
N LYS A 18 18.26 -2.46 -4.21
CA LYS A 18 19.57 -2.81 -4.73
C LYS A 18 19.87 -4.31 -4.52
N GLY A 19 20.10 -5.01 -5.63
CA GLY A 19 20.40 -6.45 -5.64
C GLY A 19 19.16 -7.36 -5.55
N LYS A 20 17.95 -6.81 -5.51
CA LYS A 20 16.67 -7.54 -5.47
C LYS A 20 15.77 -7.22 -6.68
N GLU A 21 16.29 -6.53 -7.68
CA GLU A 21 15.51 -5.97 -8.77
C GLU A 21 14.83 -7.06 -9.61
N ALA A 22 15.49 -8.21 -9.79
CA ALA A 22 14.91 -9.33 -10.53
C ALA A 22 13.70 -9.94 -9.79
N GLU A 23 13.82 -10.13 -8.47
CA GLU A 23 12.74 -10.65 -7.61
C GLU A 23 11.57 -9.67 -7.54
N LEU A 24 11.85 -8.39 -7.30
CA LEU A 24 10.84 -7.34 -7.23
C LEU A 24 10.08 -7.15 -8.55
N ARG A 25 10.73 -7.38 -9.69
CA ARG A 25 10.04 -7.37 -11.00
C ARG A 25 9.07 -8.53 -11.21
N ARG A 26 9.21 -9.63 -10.44
CA ARG A 26 8.20 -10.71 -10.42
C ARG A 26 6.92 -10.24 -9.71
N ILE A 27 7.06 -9.39 -8.70
CA ILE A 27 5.93 -8.77 -7.98
C ILE A 27 5.24 -7.74 -8.88
N TYR A 28 6.00 -6.81 -9.45
CA TYR A 28 5.46 -5.80 -10.37
C TYR A 28 6.47 -5.46 -11.46
N SER A 29 6.10 -5.70 -12.72
CA SER A 29 7.04 -5.75 -13.85
C SER A 29 7.44 -4.38 -14.40
N ALA A 30 6.82 -3.29 -13.95
CA ALA A 30 7.14 -1.96 -14.44
C ALA A 30 8.60 -1.59 -14.15
N SER A 31 9.33 -1.14 -15.16
CA SER A 31 10.77 -0.89 -15.05
C SER A 31 11.13 0.15 -13.99
N TRP A 32 10.27 1.17 -13.82
CA TRP A 32 10.43 2.24 -12.83
C TRP A 32 10.18 1.80 -11.39
N PHE A 33 9.50 0.66 -11.16
CA PHE A 33 9.22 0.17 -9.82
C PHE A 33 10.52 0.00 -9.02
N VAL A 34 11.51 -0.63 -9.64
CA VAL A 34 12.81 -0.94 -9.02
C VAL A 34 13.87 0.16 -9.23
N GLN A 35 13.47 1.37 -9.65
CA GLN A 35 14.38 2.51 -9.70
C GLN A 35 14.48 3.21 -8.34
N ALA A 36 13.42 3.15 -7.52
CA ALA A 36 13.46 3.70 -6.18
C ALA A 36 14.41 2.86 -5.29
N PRO A 37 15.16 3.49 -4.37
CA PRO A 37 16.09 2.78 -3.49
C PRO A 37 15.38 1.86 -2.48
N ILE A 38 14.11 2.14 -2.19
CA ILE A 38 13.28 1.39 -1.25
C ILE A 38 11.95 1.03 -1.90
N ILE A 39 11.49 -0.19 -1.67
CA ILE A 39 10.09 -0.61 -1.83
C ILE A 39 9.52 -0.90 -0.44
N ILE A 40 8.32 -0.41 -0.16
CA ILE A 40 7.57 -0.76 1.04
C ILE A 40 6.40 -1.63 0.63
N ALA A 41 6.26 -2.81 1.24
CA ALA A 41 5.08 -3.64 1.14
C ALA A 41 4.21 -3.46 2.39
N ALA A 42 2.94 -3.12 2.20
CA ALA A 42 1.94 -3.08 3.26
C ALA A 42 1.22 -4.43 3.30
N CYS A 43 1.32 -5.13 4.42
CA CYS A 43 0.72 -6.45 4.62
C CYS A 43 -0.28 -6.40 5.79
N GLY A 44 -1.39 -7.10 5.64
CA GLY A 44 -2.41 -7.26 6.65
C GLY A 44 -2.43 -8.66 7.26
N ILE A 45 -3.02 -8.78 8.45
CA ILE A 45 -3.24 -10.04 9.17
C ILE A 45 -4.77 -10.17 9.41
N PRO A 46 -5.53 -10.70 8.43
CA PRO A 46 -7.00 -10.71 8.49
C PRO A 46 -7.57 -11.52 9.67
N SER A 47 -6.82 -12.48 10.20
CA SER A 47 -7.19 -13.29 11.38
C SER A 47 -7.23 -12.48 12.68
N GLU A 48 -6.40 -11.45 12.80
CA GLU A 48 -6.33 -10.57 13.98
C GLU A 48 -7.25 -9.35 13.85
N SER A 49 -7.72 -9.07 12.64
CA SER A 49 -8.46 -7.85 12.33
C SER A 49 -9.84 -7.79 12.96
N TRP A 50 -10.25 -6.59 13.37
CA TRP A 50 -11.62 -6.37 13.84
C TRP A 50 -12.63 -6.70 12.74
N ARG A 51 -13.77 -7.27 13.16
CA ARG A 51 -14.90 -7.58 12.29
C ARG A 51 -16.12 -6.83 12.74
N ARG A 52 -16.77 -6.15 11.78
CA ARG A 52 -18.08 -5.56 12.01
C ARG A 52 -19.13 -6.66 12.20
N ARG A 53 -20.26 -6.32 12.83
CA ARG A 53 -21.35 -7.26 13.15
C ARG A 53 -21.86 -8.05 11.93
N ASP A 54 -21.76 -7.50 10.73
CA ASP A 54 -22.13 -8.15 9.47
C ASP A 54 -21.03 -9.07 8.89
N GLY A 55 -19.94 -9.27 9.61
CA GLY A 55 -18.81 -10.09 9.20
C GLY A 55 -17.79 -9.37 8.32
N LYS A 56 -17.99 -8.09 7.99
CA LYS A 56 -17.00 -7.32 7.20
C LYS A 56 -15.69 -7.22 7.98
N ASN A 57 -14.63 -7.75 7.39
CA ASN A 57 -13.26 -7.61 7.88
C ASN A 57 -12.74 -6.20 7.55
N TYR A 58 -12.10 -5.54 8.53
CA TYR A 58 -11.55 -4.18 8.41
C TYR A 58 -10.03 -4.14 8.16
N CYS A 59 -9.38 -5.28 7.94
CA CYS A 59 -7.94 -5.39 7.63
C CYS A 59 -7.50 -4.39 6.56
N ASP A 60 -8.10 -4.44 5.37
CA ASP A 60 -7.75 -3.56 4.26
C ASP A 60 -7.94 -2.08 4.61
N VAL A 61 -8.99 -1.74 5.36
CA VAL A 61 -9.27 -0.36 5.78
C VAL A 61 -8.13 0.13 6.67
N ASP A 62 -7.78 -0.65 7.68
CA ASP A 62 -6.72 -0.30 8.63
C ASP A 62 -5.34 -0.18 7.94
N VAL A 63 -4.98 -1.15 7.11
CA VAL A 63 -3.72 -1.16 6.36
C VAL A 63 -3.63 0.04 5.42
N THR A 64 -4.71 0.33 4.68
CA THR A 64 -4.68 1.37 3.65
C THR A 64 -4.65 2.78 4.24
N ILE A 65 -5.29 3.04 5.39
CA ILE A 65 -5.16 4.32 6.10
C ILE A 65 -3.70 4.51 6.59
N ALA A 66 -3.08 3.46 7.14
CA ALA A 66 -1.69 3.53 7.59
C ALA A 66 -0.73 3.80 6.43
N MET A 67 -0.93 3.14 5.29
CA MET A 67 -0.14 3.34 4.09
C MET A 67 -0.33 4.74 3.49
N ASP A 68 -1.56 5.27 3.48
CA ASP A 68 -1.84 6.63 2.99
C ASP A 68 -1.13 7.69 3.86
N HIS A 69 -1.18 7.56 5.18
CA HIS A 69 -0.43 8.45 6.09
C HIS A 69 1.10 8.38 5.83
N LEU A 70 1.64 7.19 5.54
CA LEU A 70 3.05 7.03 5.16
C LEU A 70 3.36 7.79 3.85
N ILE A 71 2.49 7.68 2.86
CA ILE A 71 2.62 8.37 1.56
C ILE A 71 2.55 9.89 1.73
N LEU A 72 1.63 10.39 2.57
CA LEU A 72 1.53 11.82 2.88
C LEU A 72 2.78 12.33 3.58
N ALA A 73 3.30 11.58 4.57
CA ALA A 73 4.53 11.93 5.26
C ALA A 73 5.76 11.91 4.32
N ALA A 74 5.84 10.92 3.42
CA ALA A 74 6.88 10.87 2.40
C ALA A 74 6.82 12.11 1.48
N THR A 75 5.62 12.49 1.06
CA THR A 75 5.39 13.69 0.23
C THR A 75 5.86 14.97 0.92
N GLU A 76 5.54 15.14 2.20
CA GLU A 76 5.98 16.30 3.00
C GLU A 76 7.51 16.38 3.09
N LEU A 77 8.19 15.23 3.13
CA LEU A 77 9.65 15.15 3.15
C LEU A 77 10.30 15.29 1.76
N GLY A 78 9.52 15.58 0.72
CA GLY A 78 10.02 15.72 -0.65
C GLY A 78 10.34 14.39 -1.35
N LEU A 79 9.85 13.27 -0.82
CA LEU A 79 9.99 11.95 -1.43
C LEU A 79 8.81 11.66 -2.37
N GLY A 80 9.09 10.89 -3.41
CA GLY A 80 8.12 10.36 -4.36
C GLY A 80 7.66 8.96 -3.98
N THR A 81 6.38 8.68 -4.20
CA THR A 81 5.73 7.39 -3.98
C THR A 81 4.79 7.05 -5.14
N CYS A 82 4.36 5.79 -5.22
CA CYS A 82 3.32 5.36 -6.15
C CYS A 82 2.54 4.18 -5.55
N TRP A 83 1.22 4.33 -5.39
CA TRP A 83 0.39 3.25 -4.89
C TRP A 83 0.28 2.10 -5.90
N ILE A 84 0.76 0.90 -5.54
CA ILE A 84 0.70 -0.29 -6.39
C ILE A 84 -0.26 -1.32 -5.79
N GLY A 85 -1.44 -1.44 -6.41
CA GLY A 85 -2.35 -2.58 -6.21
C GLY A 85 -2.29 -3.61 -7.34
N ALA A 86 -1.61 -3.30 -8.45
CA ALA A 86 -1.54 -4.14 -9.65
C ALA A 86 -0.32 -5.09 -9.63
N PHE A 87 -0.06 -5.75 -8.51
CA PHE A 87 1.06 -6.69 -8.34
C PHE A 87 0.61 -8.15 -8.43
N ASN A 88 1.56 -9.07 -8.62
CA ASN A 88 1.34 -10.51 -8.56
C ASN A 88 1.38 -10.99 -7.09
N PRO A 89 0.25 -11.43 -6.50
CA PRO A 89 0.20 -11.83 -5.10
C PRO A 89 0.97 -13.11 -4.79
N ASP A 90 1.04 -14.06 -5.72
CA ASP A 90 1.80 -15.30 -5.54
C ASP A 90 3.30 -15.01 -5.51
N ALA A 91 3.77 -14.16 -6.43
CA ALA A 91 5.15 -13.70 -6.45
C ALA A 91 5.48 -12.87 -5.19
N ALA A 92 4.57 -12.01 -4.73
CA ALA A 92 4.73 -11.26 -3.48
C ALA A 92 4.90 -12.19 -2.28
N ARG A 93 4.06 -13.22 -2.18
CA ARG A 93 4.13 -14.22 -1.11
C ARG A 93 5.46 -14.96 -1.11
N GLU A 94 5.91 -15.42 -2.27
CA GLU A 94 7.17 -16.15 -2.42
C GLU A 94 8.38 -15.25 -2.10
N VAL A 95 8.47 -14.08 -2.75
CA VAL A 95 9.62 -13.17 -2.64
C VAL A 95 9.78 -12.61 -1.23
N LEU A 96 8.67 -12.34 -0.54
CA LEU A 96 8.69 -11.79 0.82
C LEU A 96 8.63 -12.87 1.91
N GLY A 97 8.46 -14.14 1.55
CA GLY A 97 8.32 -15.24 2.50
C GLY A 97 7.10 -15.09 3.42
N LEU A 98 5.96 -14.64 2.88
CA LEU A 98 4.79 -14.31 3.70
C LEU A 98 4.14 -15.59 4.27
N PRO A 99 3.86 -15.64 5.59
CA PRO A 99 3.03 -16.68 6.20
C PRO A 99 1.64 -16.77 5.56
N ASN A 100 0.99 -17.93 5.70
CA ASN A 100 -0.32 -18.21 5.06
C ASN A 100 -1.43 -17.23 5.48
N ASP A 101 -1.37 -16.72 6.71
CA ASP A 101 -2.35 -15.79 7.28
C ASP A 101 -2.01 -14.31 7.03
N VAL A 102 -0.88 -14.03 6.36
CA VAL A 102 -0.50 -12.68 5.95
C VAL A 102 -0.93 -12.42 4.51
N GLU A 103 -1.60 -11.30 4.32
CA GLU A 103 -2.09 -10.82 3.02
C GLU A 103 -1.27 -9.61 2.54
N PRO A 104 -0.62 -9.66 1.38
CA PRO A 104 -0.05 -8.46 0.78
C PRO A 104 -1.19 -7.57 0.25
N ILE A 105 -1.25 -6.31 0.69
CA ILE A 105 -2.34 -5.37 0.34
C ILE A 105 -1.90 -4.37 -0.72
N ALA A 106 -0.73 -3.77 -0.56
CA ALA A 106 -0.23 -2.76 -1.48
C ALA A 106 1.30 -2.64 -1.40
N PHE A 107 1.89 -2.08 -2.45
CA PHE A 107 3.30 -1.69 -2.45
C PHE A 107 3.43 -0.19 -2.75
N THR A 108 4.53 0.42 -2.32
CA THR A 108 4.99 1.70 -2.88
C THR A 108 6.51 1.68 -3.07
N PRO A 109 7.03 2.12 -4.22
CA PRO A 109 8.39 2.63 -4.27
C PRO A 109 8.50 3.89 -3.39
N LEU A 110 9.66 4.12 -2.81
CA LEU A 110 9.98 5.29 -2.00
C LEU A 110 11.39 5.78 -2.35
N GLY A 111 11.50 7.02 -2.79
CA GLY A 111 12.78 7.63 -3.19
C GLY A 111 12.62 9.10 -3.53
N TYR A 112 13.70 9.75 -3.98
CA TYR A 112 13.60 11.10 -4.51
C TYR A 112 13.01 11.06 -5.93
N PRO A 113 11.98 11.87 -6.23
CA PRO A 113 11.33 11.86 -7.52
C PRO A 113 12.28 12.41 -8.60
N ALA A 114 12.38 11.71 -9.72
CA ALA A 114 13.10 12.18 -10.91
C ALA A 114 12.26 13.14 -11.77
N ASP A 115 10.93 13.01 -11.68
CA ASP A 115 9.95 13.76 -12.47
C ASP A 115 8.87 14.38 -11.58
N GLN A 116 8.22 15.44 -12.06
CA GLN A 116 7.04 15.99 -11.41
C GLN A 116 5.77 15.26 -11.87
N SER A 117 4.84 15.04 -10.95
CA SER A 117 3.54 14.47 -11.29
C SER A 117 2.72 15.43 -12.13
N GLY A 118 2.23 14.98 -13.29
CA GLY A 118 1.31 15.76 -14.10
C GLY A 118 -0.07 15.95 -13.46
N TYR A 119 -0.87 16.84 -14.05
CA TYR A 119 -2.25 17.09 -13.64
C TYR A 119 -3.08 15.80 -13.63
N LYS A 120 -3.91 15.64 -12.60
CA LYS A 120 -4.83 14.50 -12.48
C LYS A 120 -6.26 14.99 -12.49
N ASN A 121 -7.06 14.48 -13.43
CA ASN A 121 -8.50 14.69 -13.41
C ASN A 121 -9.10 14.01 -12.17
N ARG A 122 -9.97 14.73 -11.47
CA ARG A 122 -10.76 14.23 -10.34
C ARG A 122 -12.23 14.51 -10.63
N LYS A 123 -13.10 13.61 -10.16
CA LYS A 123 -14.55 13.87 -10.18
C LYS A 123 -14.86 15.13 -9.38
N SER A 124 -15.90 15.84 -9.78
CA SER A 124 -16.41 16.96 -9.01
C SER A 124 -16.96 16.49 -7.65
N LEU A 125 -17.01 17.39 -6.66
CA LEU A 125 -17.54 17.05 -5.33
C LEU A 125 -18.98 16.53 -5.41
N ASN A 126 -19.80 17.09 -6.30
CA ASN A 126 -21.20 16.69 -6.47
C ASN A 126 -21.38 15.24 -6.95
N GLU A 127 -20.33 14.60 -7.49
CA GLU A 127 -20.36 13.20 -7.90
C GLU A 127 -19.97 12.23 -6.78
N ILE A 128 -19.27 12.72 -5.75
CA ILE A 128 -18.69 11.88 -4.68
C ILE A 128 -19.18 12.25 -3.27
N VAL A 129 -19.96 13.33 -3.14
CA VAL A 129 -20.56 13.79 -1.90
C VAL A 129 -22.08 13.79 -2.05
N ARG A 130 -22.75 13.12 -1.10
CA ARG A 130 -24.20 13.16 -0.92
C ARG A 130 -24.49 13.67 0.49
N TYR A 131 -25.61 14.35 0.66
CA TYR A 131 -26.08 14.82 1.96
C TYR A 131 -27.20 13.90 2.44
N GLU A 132 -27.12 13.46 3.69
CA GLU A 132 -28.07 12.59 4.41
C GLU A 132 -28.20 11.14 3.88
N HIS A 133 -28.43 10.96 2.57
CA HIS A 133 -28.75 9.65 1.96
C HIS A 133 -27.90 9.39 0.73
N TRP A 134 -27.85 8.13 0.27
CA TRP A 134 -27.15 7.71 -0.95
C TRP A 134 -27.82 8.24 -2.22
#